data_AF-A0AAU1BQZ9-F1
#
_entry.id   AF-A0AAU1BQZ9-F1
#
_cell.length_a   1.000
_cell.length_b   1.000
_cell.length_c   1.000
_cell.angle_alpha   90.00
_cell.angle_beta   90.00
_cell.angle_gamma   90.00
#
_symmetry.space_group_name_H-M   'P 1'
#
loop_
_entity.id
_entity.type
_entity.pdbx_description
1 polymer ?
#
loop_
_entity_poly.entity_id
_entity_poly.type
_entity_poly.pdbx_seq_one_letter_code
_entity_poly.pdbx_strand_id
1 'polypeptide(L)'
;MTPQSWAGWYRDRLGSEALTITTDGTQLRTRIRGVDFAGASFDSLGPVPGIPAESGTFALDDGNLRDFVLEWDMPVPVASDDGAVQQATLSCLLSLKPPEPDLGVALHFGGAVYASGRAELDFGSVLDDIRRQLPSGSSLQPSALDAI
;
A
#
# COMPACT_ATOMS: atom_id res chain seq x y z
N MET A 1 -2.34 -17.02 7.44
CA MET A 1 -1.21 -16.12 7.15
C MET A 1 -0.82 -15.37 8.41
N THR A 2 0.42 -14.91 8.53
CA THR A 2 0.87 -14.12 9.68
C THR A 2 0.39 -12.68 9.51
N PRO A 3 -0.17 -12.02 10.54
CA PRO A 3 -0.56 -10.63 10.44
C PRO A 3 0.66 -9.76 10.10
N GLN A 4 0.47 -8.82 9.19
CA GLN A 4 1.49 -7.86 8.77
C GLN A 4 1.11 -6.45 9.22
N SER A 5 2.14 -5.63 9.39
CA SER A 5 2.00 -4.25 9.85
C SER A 5 3.02 -3.37 9.16
N TRP A 6 2.55 -2.24 8.61
CA TRP A 6 3.39 -1.27 7.91
C TRP A 6 3.14 0.13 8.45
N ALA A 7 4.22 0.88 8.64
CA ALA A 7 4.12 2.31 8.94
C ALA A 7 3.83 3.07 7.65
N GLY A 8 3.03 4.12 7.76
CA GLY A 8 2.69 4.95 6.61
C GLY A 8 2.25 6.35 7.00
N TRP A 9 1.92 7.12 5.99
CA TRP A 9 1.43 8.49 6.09
C TRP A 9 0.13 8.63 5.29
N TYR A 10 -0.89 9.16 5.95
CA TYR A 10 -2.11 9.62 5.31
C TYR A 10 -2.06 11.13 5.14
N ARG A 11 -2.55 11.63 4.01
CA ARG A 11 -2.65 13.06 3.72
C ARG A 11 -3.93 13.38 2.97
N ASP A 12 -4.73 14.29 3.52
CA ASP A 12 -5.90 14.86 2.85
C ASP A 12 -5.88 16.40 2.93
N ARG A 13 -7.03 17.05 2.73
CA ARG A 13 -7.19 18.51 2.85
C ARG A 13 -6.94 19.08 4.25
N LEU A 14 -7.03 18.28 5.31
CA LEU A 14 -6.83 18.70 6.69
C LEU A 14 -5.37 18.51 7.15
N GLY A 15 -4.51 17.89 6.34
CA GLY A 15 -3.08 17.75 6.59
C GLY A 15 -2.61 16.30 6.58
N SER A 16 -1.45 16.06 7.17
CA SER A 16 -0.81 14.74 7.23
C SER A 16 -0.86 14.12 8.61
N GLU A 17 -1.00 12.79 8.66
CA GLU A 17 -0.97 11.98 9.88
C GLU A 17 -0.16 10.71 9.63
N ALA A 18 0.72 10.37 10.56
CA ALA A 18 1.38 9.07 10.57
C ALA A 18 0.40 8.01 11.05
N LEU A 19 0.39 6.86 10.37
CA LEU A 19 -0.52 5.75 10.68
C LEU A 19 0.21 4.41 10.64
N THR A 20 -0.50 3.40 11.12
CA THR A 20 -0.13 2.00 10.94
C THR A 20 -1.22 1.32 10.13
N ILE A 21 -0.79 0.60 9.08
CA ILE A 21 -1.63 -0.28 8.28
C ILE A 21 -1.40 -1.69 8.78
N THR A 22 -2.47 -2.43 9.03
CA THR A 22 -2.40 -3.85 9.42
C THR A 22 -3.25 -4.68 8.48
N THR A 23 -2.84 -5.92 8.23
CA THR A 23 -3.58 -6.88 7.41
C THR A 23 -3.43 -8.28 7.99
N ASP A 24 -4.51 -9.06 7.92
CA ASP A 24 -4.51 -10.49 8.20
C ASP A 24 -4.40 -11.35 6.93
N GLY A 25 -4.23 -10.70 5.76
CA GLY A 25 -4.25 -11.32 4.45
C GLY A 25 -5.64 -11.36 3.80
N THR A 26 -6.67 -10.83 4.45
CA THR A 26 -8.03 -10.76 3.90
C THR A 26 -8.61 -9.35 4.01
N GLN A 27 -8.25 -8.61 5.06
CA GLN A 27 -8.74 -7.26 5.28
C GLN A 27 -7.63 -6.33 5.77
N LEU A 28 -7.50 -5.20 5.11
CA LEU A 28 -6.69 -4.08 5.56
C LEU A 28 -7.43 -3.32 6.67
N ARG A 29 -6.67 -2.85 7.65
CA ARG A 29 -7.15 -1.99 8.75
C ARG A 29 -6.16 -0.89 9.04
N THR A 30 -6.68 0.29 9.31
CA THR A 30 -5.87 1.42 9.81
C THR A 30 -6.71 2.32 10.69
N ARG A 31 -6.06 3.23 11.41
CA ARG A 31 -6.71 4.28 12.20
C ARG A 31 -6.19 5.63 11.75
N ILE A 32 -7.12 6.53 11.43
CA ILE A 32 -6.83 7.89 10.96
C ILE A 32 -7.65 8.86 11.81
N ARG A 33 -7.00 9.81 12.48
CA ARG A 33 -7.63 10.80 13.39
C ARG A 33 -8.58 10.16 14.41
N GLY A 34 -8.20 8.99 14.92
CA GLY A 34 -9.00 8.24 15.90
C GLY A 34 -10.16 7.42 15.33
N VAL A 35 -10.39 7.45 14.02
CA VAL A 35 -11.43 6.64 13.35
C VAL A 35 -10.79 5.41 12.72
N ASP A 36 -11.37 4.25 12.99
CA ASP A 36 -10.93 2.98 12.40
C ASP A 36 -11.50 2.83 10.99
N PHE A 37 -10.65 2.44 10.05
CA PHE A 37 -10.99 2.15 8.66
C PHE A 37 -10.60 0.71 8.32
N ALA A 38 -11.41 0.07 7.48
CA ALA A 38 -11.13 -1.26 6.95
C ALA A 38 -11.61 -1.42 5.51
N GLY A 39 -10.93 -2.27 4.75
CA GLY A 39 -11.21 -2.52 3.34
C GLY A 39 -10.53 -3.78 2.85
N ALA A 40 -10.97 -4.30 1.69
CA ALA A 40 -10.28 -5.42 1.05
C ALA A 40 -9.00 -4.98 0.31
N SER A 41 -8.90 -3.68 0.01
CA SER A 41 -7.81 -3.03 -0.73
C SER A 41 -7.58 -1.62 -0.20
N PHE A 42 -6.45 -1.00 -0.54
CA PHE A 42 -6.10 0.35 -0.09
C PHE A 42 -7.05 1.44 -0.58
N ASP A 43 -7.76 1.21 -1.71
CA ASP A 43 -8.74 2.13 -2.29
C ASP A 43 -10.20 1.87 -1.87
N SER A 44 -10.43 0.82 -1.06
CA SER A 44 -11.75 0.45 -0.50
C SER A 44 -11.82 0.61 1.02
N LEU A 45 -10.99 1.47 1.59
CA LEU A 45 -10.97 1.74 3.03
C LEU A 45 -12.23 2.53 3.45
N GLY A 46 -13.19 1.86 4.07
CA GLY A 46 -14.40 2.46 4.65
C GLY A 46 -14.34 2.54 6.18
N PRO A 47 -15.04 3.49 6.82
CA PRO A 47 -15.04 3.61 8.28
C PRO A 47 -15.73 2.38 8.91
N VAL A 48 -15.10 1.83 9.94
CA VAL A 48 -15.67 0.72 10.72
C VAL A 48 -16.78 1.27 11.64
N PRO A 49 -17.97 0.63 11.68
CA PRO A 49 -19.04 1.05 12.59
C PRO A 49 -18.60 1.04 14.06
N GLY A 50 -18.85 2.12 14.80
CA GLY A 50 -18.66 2.15 16.25
C GLY A 50 -18.28 3.53 16.81
N ILE A 51 -17.39 4.25 16.13
CA ILE A 51 -17.02 5.62 16.48
C ILE A 51 -17.47 6.52 15.32
N PRO A 52 -18.47 7.40 15.53
CA PRO A 52 -18.88 8.33 14.49
C PRO A 52 -17.71 9.25 14.16
N ALA A 53 -17.28 9.26 12.89
CA ALA A 53 -16.47 10.36 12.41
C ALA A 53 -17.31 11.64 12.51
N GLU A 54 -16.70 12.73 12.97
CA GLU A 54 -17.34 14.04 12.88
C GLU A 54 -17.69 14.33 11.42
N SER A 55 -18.91 14.82 11.18
CA SER A 55 -19.39 15.08 9.82
C SER A 55 -18.46 16.06 9.11
N GLY A 56 -17.97 15.68 7.93
CA GLY A 56 -17.06 16.52 7.14
C GLY A 56 -15.58 16.36 7.48
N THR A 57 -15.19 15.46 8.39
CA THR A 57 -13.76 15.16 8.67
C THR A 57 -13.10 14.37 7.55
N PHE A 58 -13.83 13.48 6.90
CA PHE A 58 -13.34 12.66 5.80
C PHE A 58 -14.18 12.88 4.55
N ALA A 59 -13.52 12.88 3.38
CA ALA A 59 -14.22 12.77 2.11
C ALA A 59 -14.55 11.29 1.87
N LEU A 60 -15.83 10.98 1.77
CA LEU A 60 -16.33 9.62 1.50
C LEU A 60 -17.09 9.60 0.18
N ASP A 61 -16.92 8.53 -0.59
CA ASP A 61 -17.69 8.21 -1.79
C ASP A 61 -18.07 6.73 -1.75
N ASP A 62 -19.36 6.44 -1.88
CA ASP A 62 -19.92 5.10 -1.69
C ASP A 62 -19.43 4.37 -0.42
N GLY A 63 -19.28 5.15 0.68
CA GLY A 63 -18.82 4.63 1.97
C GLY A 63 -17.30 4.42 2.10
N ASN A 64 -16.51 4.71 1.06
CA ASN A 64 -15.05 4.56 1.07
C ASN A 64 -14.34 5.92 1.15
N LEU A 65 -13.15 5.95 1.76
CA LEU A 65 -12.28 7.13 1.77
C LEU A 65 -11.92 7.57 0.34
N ARG A 66 -11.91 8.89 0.12
CA ARG A 66 -11.48 9.54 -1.12
C ARG A 66 -10.68 10.82 -0.82
N ASP A 67 -10.16 11.45 -1.88
CA ASP A 67 -9.46 12.73 -1.82
C ASP A 67 -8.28 12.74 -0.82
N PHE A 68 -7.53 11.64 -0.83
CA PHE A 68 -6.36 11.45 0.03
C PHE A 68 -5.17 10.91 -0.75
N VAL A 69 -4.00 11.02 -0.13
CA VAL A 69 -2.76 10.33 -0.51
C VAL A 69 -2.37 9.43 0.67
N LEU A 70 -2.01 8.20 0.37
CA LEU A 70 -1.48 7.23 1.32
C LEU A 70 -0.10 6.78 0.85
N GLU A 71 0.89 6.88 1.72
CA GLU A 71 2.28 6.47 1.47
C GLU A 71 2.67 5.43 2.51
N TRP A 72 3.29 4.33 2.10
CA TRP A 72 3.76 3.29 3.03
C TRP A 72 4.92 2.49 2.44
N ASP A 73 5.72 1.90 3.33
CA ASP A 73 6.85 1.05 2.96
C ASP A 73 6.61 -0.38 3.47
N MET A 74 6.82 -1.36 2.58
CA MET A 74 6.67 -2.78 2.89
C MET A 74 8.00 -3.50 2.73
N PRO A 75 8.49 -4.20 3.78
CA PRO A 75 9.63 -5.10 3.61
C PRO A 75 9.21 -6.30 2.77
N VAL A 76 9.93 -6.55 1.68
CA VAL A 76 9.67 -7.70 0.80
C VAL A 76 10.95 -8.52 0.60
N PRO A 77 10.91 -9.85 0.80
CA PRO A 77 12.04 -10.71 0.52
C PRO A 77 12.21 -10.94 -0.98
N VAL A 78 13.44 -10.79 -1.45
CA VAL A 78 13.89 -11.17 -2.79
C VAL A 78 14.76 -12.41 -2.65
N ALA A 79 14.37 -13.50 -3.31
CA ALA A 79 15.15 -14.73 -3.36
C ALA A 79 15.98 -14.78 -4.64
N SER A 80 17.24 -15.19 -4.51
CA SER A 80 18.10 -15.52 -5.65
C SER A 80 18.07 -17.02 -5.96
N ASP A 81 18.44 -17.39 -7.18
CA ASP A 81 18.50 -18.79 -7.65
C ASP A 81 19.45 -19.67 -6.83
N ASP A 82 20.46 -19.07 -6.18
CA ASP A 82 21.36 -19.76 -5.25
C ASP A 82 20.77 -20.01 -3.85
N GLY A 83 19.51 -19.58 -3.64
CA GLY A 83 18.77 -19.75 -2.41
C GLY A 83 19.00 -18.67 -1.36
N ALA A 84 19.83 -17.66 -1.63
CA ALA A 84 19.95 -16.52 -0.73
C ALA A 84 18.67 -15.68 -0.73
N VAL A 85 18.30 -15.14 0.44
CA VAL A 85 17.17 -14.24 0.59
C VAL A 85 17.68 -12.92 1.13
N GLN A 86 17.42 -11.85 0.39
CA GLN A 86 17.77 -10.50 0.79
C GLN A 86 16.49 -9.66 0.94
N GLN A 87 16.47 -8.82 1.97
CA GLN A 87 15.37 -7.89 2.20
C GLN A 87 15.48 -6.71 1.24
N ALA A 88 14.34 -6.36 0.64
CA ALA A 88 14.11 -5.16 -0.15
C ALA A 88 12.99 -4.34 0.49
N THR A 89 12.86 -3.09 0.05
CA THR A 89 11.74 -2.22 0.46
C THR A 89 10.89 -1.91 -0.75
N LEU A 90 9.60 -2.20 -0.65
CA LEU A 90 8.60 -1.76 -1.62
C LEU A 90 7.95 -0.47 -1.09
N SER A 91 8.28 0.65 -1.70
CA SER A 91 7.70 1.95 -1.38
C SER A 91 6.47 2.18 -2.25
N CYS A 92 5.35 2.52 -1.62
CA CYS A 92 4.05 2.64 -2.25
C CYS A 92 3.44 4.01 -1.99
N LEU A 93 2.81 4.57 -3.02
CA LEU A 93 2.04 5.81 -2.96
C LEU A 93 0.72 5.60 -3.71
N LEU A 94 -0.39 5.69 -3.00
CA LEU A 94 -1.74 5.72 -3.58
C LEU A 94 -2.29 7.14 -3.45
N SER A 95 -2.59 7.77 -4.58
CA SER A 95 -3.31 9.03 -4.66
C SER A 95 -4.72 8.78 -5.16
N LEU A 96 -5.74 9.04 -4.34
CA LEU A 96 -7.15 9.07 -4.76
C LEU A 96 -7.68 10.50 -4.92
N LYS A 97 -6.76 11.45 -5.17
CA LYS A 97 -7.11 12.85 -5.42
C LYS A 97 -7.61 13.03 -6.86
N PRO A 98 -8.58 13.92 -7.10
CA PRO A 98 -9.00 14.30 -8.44
C PRO A 98 -7.88 15.08 -9.18
N PRO A 99 -7.86 15.09 -10.53
CA PRO A 99 -8.86 14.48 -11.42
C PRO A 99 -8.66 12.98 -11.67
N GLU A 100 -7.45 12.46 -11.49
CA GLU A 100 -7.11 11.07 -11.82
C GLU A 100 -6.41 10.41 -10.62
N PRO A 101 -6.91 9.28 -10.13
CA PRO A 101 -6.21 8.50 -9.13
C PRO A 101 -4.94 7.88 -9.72
N ASP A 102 -3.95 7.62 -8.87
CA ASP A 102 -2.63 7.15 -9.25
C ASP A 102 -2.05 6.19 -8.19
N LEU A 103 -1.39 5.12 -8.64
CA LEU A 103 -0.62 4.21 -7.79
C LEU A 103 0.84 4.17 -8.29
N GLY A 104 1.73 4.72 -7.49
CA GLY A 104 3.17 4.59 -7.64
C GLY A 104 3.73 3.48 -6.75
N VAL A 105 4.54 2.59 -7.31
CA VAL A 105 5.27 1.58 -6.55
C VAL A 105 6.72 1.52 -7.03
N ALA A 106 7.65 1.50 -6.08
CA ALA A 106 9.08 1.38 -6.34
C ALA A 106 9.71 0.35 -5.40
N LEU A 107 10.46 -0.60 -5.97
CA LEU A 107 11.25 -1.57 -5.23
C LEU A 107 12.69 -1.06 -5.11
N HIS A 108 13.14 -0.90 -3.87
CA HIS A 108 14.53 -0.61 -3.52
C HIS A 108 15.25 -1.91 -3.20
N PHE A 109 16.14 -2.34 -4.10
CA PHE A 109 16.84 -3.62 -3.97
C PHE A 109 18.26 -3.55 -4.54
N GLY A 110 19.25 -4.00 -3.76
CA GLY A 110 20.65 -4.08 -4.22
C GLY A 110 21.27 -2.73 -4.60
N GLY A 111 20.78 -1.61 -4.05
CA GLY A 111 21.21 -0.25 -4.41
C GLY A 111 20.58 0.29 -5.70
N ALA A 112 19.69 -0.47 -6.34
CA ALA A 112 18.91 -0.04 -7.50
C ALA A 112 17.44 0.21 -7.11
N VAL A 113 16.73 0.93 -7.99
CA VAL A 113 15.29 1.19 -7.89
C VAL A 113 14.60 0.64 -9.14
N TYR A 114 13.57 -0.16 -8.93
CA TYR A 114 12.74 -0.75 -9.98
C TYR A 114 11.30 -0.24 -9.79
N ALA A 115 10.72 0.42 -10.79
CA ALA A 115 9.40 1.03 -10.67
C ALA A 115 8.60 0.85 -11.97
N SER A 116 7.26 0.87 -11.87
CA SER A 116 6.42 1.00 -13.07
C SER A 116 6.56 2.42 -13.63
N GLY A 117 6.59 2.53 -14.97
CA GLY A 117 6.68 3.82 -15.66
C GLY A 117 5.33 4.48 -15.96
N ARG A 118 4.23 3.93 -15.45
CA ARG A 118 2.85 4.34 -15.77
C ARG A 118 2.05 4.55 -14.50
N ALA A 119 1.15 5.53 -14.56
CA ALA A 119 0.05 5.65 -13.61
C ALA A 119 -0.88 4.46 -13.85
N GLU A 120 -0.85 3.51 -12.94
CA GLU A 120 -1.73 2.35 -12.91
C GLU A 120 -2.56 2.44 -11.62
N LEU A 121 -3.67 1.72 -11.53
CA LEU A 121 -4.41 1.57 -10.25
C LEU A 121 -4.36 0.14 -9.71
N ASP A 122 -3.95 -0.79 -10.56
CA ASP A 122 -3.90 -2.21 -10.22
C ASP A 122 -2.52 -2.56 -9.66
N PHE A 123 -2.50 -2.89 -8.37
CA PHE A 123 -1.28 -3.23 -7.65
C PHE A 123 -0.60 -4.48 -8.25
N GLY A 124 -1.39 -5.46 -8.70
CA GLY A 124 -0.88 -6.67 -9.35
C GLY A 124 -0.11 -6.38 -10.62
N SER A 125 -0.68 -5.57 -11.51
CA SER A 125 -0.05 -5.16 -12.78
C SER A 125 1.26 -4.41 -12.56
N VAL A 126 1.30 -3.48 -11.60
CA VAL A 126 2.52 -2.74 -11.23
C VAL A 126 3.61 -3.66 -10.67
N LEU A 127 3.24 -4.59 -9.79
CA LEU A 127 4.17 -5.59 -9.26
C LEU A 127 4.74 -6.48 -10.35
N ASP A 128 3.91 -6.88 -11.32
CA ASP A 128 4.34 -7.70 -12.44
C ASP A 128 5.33 -6.97 -13.35
N ASP A 129 5.17 -5.65 -13.53
CA ASP A 129 6.16 -4.81 -14.21
C ASP A 129 7.49 -4.76 -13.44
N ILE A 130 7.44 -4.60 -12.12
CA ILE A 130 8.64 -4.60 -11.28
C ILE A 130 9.35 -5.97 -11.34
N ARG A 131 8.59 -7.07 -11.26
CA ARG A 131 9.14 -8.44 -11.35
C ARG A 131 9.89 -8.67 -12.66
N ARG A 132 9.41 -8.11 -13.78
CA ARG A 132 10.08 -8.19 -15.08
C ARG A 132 11.39 -7.42 -15.17
N GLN A 133 11.60 -6.42 -14.31
CA GLN A 133 12.79 -5.58 -14.29
C GLN A 133 13.89 -6.10 -13.37
N LEU A 134 13.60 -7.09 -12.52
CA LEU A 134 14.56 -7.63 -11.56
C LEU A 134 15.79 -8.23 -12.26
N PRO A 135 16.96 -8.23 -11.59
CA PRO A 135 18.13 -8.93 -12.07
C PRO A 135 17.81 -10.40 -12.36
N SER A 136 18.44 -10.95 -13.40
CA SER A 136 18.28 -12.37 -13.73
C SER A 136 18.61 -13.26 -12.52
N GLY A 137 17.76 -14.26 -12.29
CA GLY A 137 17.87 -15.15 -11.14
C GLY A 137 17.48 -14.53 -9.80
N SER A 138 16.71 -13.43 -9.81
CA SER A 138 16.06 -12.86 -8.63
C SER A 138 14.54 -12.95 -8.76
N SER A 139 13.84 -13.22 -7.65
CA SER A 139 12.37 -13.28 -7.59
C SER A 139 11.83 -12.70 -6.28
N LEU A 140 10.75 -11.93 -6.36
CA LEU A 140 10.00 -11.50 -5.17
C LEU A 140 9.24 -12.70 -4.59
N GLN A 141 9.36 -12.96 -3.28
CA GLN A 141 8.59 -14.06 -2.70
C GLN A 141 7.12 -13.68 -2.50
N PRO A 142 6.17 -14.59 -2.83
CA PRO A 142 4.74 -14.34 -2.69
C PRO A 142 4.28 -14.07 -1.25
N SER A 143 4.95 -14.67 -0.26
CA SER A 143 4.56 -14.59 1.15
C SER A 143 4.47 -13.18 1.73
N ALA A 144 5.18 -12.21 1.14
CA ALA A 144 5.09 -10.80 1.52
C ALA A 144 4.04 -10.01 0.71
N LEU A 145 3.60 -10.55 -0.42
CA LEU A 145 2.69 -9.91 -1.37
C LEU A 145 1.26 -10.48 -1.28
N ASP A 146 1.09 -11.70 -0.78
CA ASP A 146 -0.22 -12.32 -0.51
C ASP A 146 -1.07 -11.50 0.49
N ALA A 147 -0.47 -10.52 1.16
CA ALA A 147 -1.11 -9.65 2.14
C ALA A 147 -1.77 -8.40 1.54
N ILE A 148 -1.61 -8.19 0.23
CA ILE A 148 -2.10 -7.06 -0.57
C ILE A 148 -3.19 -7.55 -1.51
#